data_AF-A0A2M7P5L5-F1
#
_entry.id   AF-A0A2M7P5L5-F1
#
_cell.length_a   1.000
_cell.length_b   1.000
_cell.length_c   1.000
_cell.angle_alpha   90.00
_cell.angle_beta   90.00
_cell.angle_gamma   90.00
#
_symmetry.space_group_name_H-M   'P 1'
#
loop_
_entity.id
_entity.type
_entity.pdbx_description
1 polymer ?
#
loop_
_entity_poly.entity_id
_entity_poly.type
_entity_poly.pdbx_seq_one_letter_code
_entity_poly.pdbx_strand_id
1 'polypeptide(L)'
;MPKWYERYLPFVARGLEKQVEWLAGTLRKTLVSPEGGGTLSLDEIQPYVRLLLEDEGEERRRQLTGLLVGLDEEIVVQMLRAADIYDVTSLFGLLGRPTAGQAMVALSKPPPPYDKSPQLLTDRLFLAVHHKAPALMEEAVRLMRERGATPAHFEPAYGRFREMLMDQEILSSLFPKAKA
;
A
#
# COMPACT_ATOMS: atom_id res chain seq x y z
N MET A 1 -14.87 23.14 -15.28
CA MET A 1 -15.27 21.78 -14.88
C MET A 1 -15.16 21.70 -13.37
N PRO A 2 -16.19 21.19 -12.65
CA PRO A 2 -16.09 20.98 -11.21
C PRO A 2 -14.86 20.11 -10.93
N LYS A 3 -14.07 20.46 -9.91
CA LYS A 3 -12.88 19.68 -9.55
C LYS A 3 -13.36 18.29 -9.10
N TRP A 4 -12.68 17.23 -9.53
CA TRP A 4 -13.11 15.85 -9.29
C TRP A 4 -13.35 15.52 -7.80
N TYR A 5 -12.68 16.26 -6.90
CA TYR A 5 -12.81 16.11 -5.45
C TYR A 5 -14.02 16.80 -4.82
N GLU A 6 -14.79 17.61 -5.54
CA GLU A 6 -15.98 18.29 -5.00
C GLU A 6 -17.03 17.30 -4.47
N ARG A 7 -17.10 16.10 -5.06
CA ARG A 7 -17.93 15.00 -4.55
C ARG A 7 -17.47 14.46 -3.19
N TYR A 8 -16.20 14.67 -2.84
CA TYR A 8 -15.57 14.21 -1.59
C TYR A 8 -15.34 15.33 -0.58
N LEU A 9 -15.85 16.55 -0.84
CA LEU A 9 -15.77 17.70 0.06
C LEU A 9 -16.11 17.38 1.52
N PRO A 10 -17.16 16.58 1.84
CA PRO A 10 -17.47 16.22 3.22
C PRO A 10 -16.39 15.37 3.91
N PHE A 11 -15.51 14.71 3.16
CA PHE A 11 -14.36 13.97 3.69
C PHE A 11 -13.14 14.89 3.80
N VAL A 12 -12.87 15.69 2.75
CA VAL A 12 -11.73 16.62 2.72
C VAL A 12 -11.86 17.71 3.79
N ALA A 13 -13.07 18.17 4.09
CA ALA A 13 -13.33 19.18 5.12
C ALA A 13 -13.13 18.68 6.56
N ARG A 14 -12.88 17.38 6.76
CA ARG A 14 -12.63 16.80 8.09
C ARG A 14 -11.16 16.92 8.46
N GLY A 15 -10.89 17.07 9.76
CA GLY A 15 -9.55 16.85 10.30
C GLY A 15 -9.08 15.41 10.07
N LEU A 16 -7.77 15.21 10.02
CA LEU A 16 -7.13 13.93 9.69
C LEU A 16 -7.65 12.76 10.55
N GLU A 17 -7.79 12.97 11.86
CA GLU A 17 -8.35 11.95 12.78
C GLU A 17 -9.74 11.48 12.34
N LYS A 18 -10.62 12.43 12.04
CA LYS A 18 -12.00 12.15 11.58
C LYS A 18 -12.04 11.53 10.18
N GLN A 19 -11.03 11.77 9.34
CA GLN A 19 -10.87 11.08 8.06
C GLN A 19 -10.53 9.61 8.30
N VAL A 20 -9.55 9.33 9.15
CA VAL A 20 -9.15 7.97 9.51
C VAL A 20 -10.28 7.20 10.20
N GLU A 21 -10.95 7.80 11.19
CA GLU A 21 -12.08 7.19 11.90
C GLU A 21 -13.22 6.81 10.94
N TRP A 22 -13.56 7.69 10.01
CA TRP A 22 -14.63 7.43 9.06
C TRP A 22 -14.26 6.34 8.06
N LEU A 23 -13.01 6.36 7.58
CA LEU A 23 -12.52 5.35 6.65
C LEU A 23 -12.47 3.98 7.33
N ALA A 24 -11.96 3.91 8.56
CA ALA A 24 -11.97 2.70 9.38
C ALA A 24 -13.40 2.19 9.64
N GLY A 25 -14.33 3.09 9.98
CA GLY A 25 -15.74 2.75 10.18
C GLY A 25 -16.42 2.24 8.90
N THR A 26 -16.08 2.80 7.74
CA THR A 26 -16.59 2.37 6.44
C THR A 26 -16.05 0.99 6.07
N LEU A 27 -14.74 0.78 6.17
CA LEU A 27 -14.09 -0.51 5.90
C LEU A 27 -14.60 -1.61 6.83
N ARG A 28 -14.85 -1.28 8.11
CA ARG A 28 -15.43 -2.23 9.08
C ARG A 28 -16.83 -2.69 8.67
N LYS A 29 -17.66 -1.80 8.11
CA LYS A 29 -18.98 -2.17 7.60
C LYS A 29 -18.88 -3.06 6.37
N THR A 30 -17.92 -2.78 5.47
CA THR A 30 -17.67 -3.61 4.28
C THR A 30 -17.28 -5.04 4.64
N LEU A 31 -16.56 -5.23 5.75
CA LEU A 31 -16.22 -6.56 6.29
C LEU A 31 -17.43 -7.35 6.80
N VAL A 32 -18.41 -6.68 7.41
CA VAL A 32 -19.55 -7.32 8.09
C VAL A 32 -20.71 -7.60 7.13
N SER A 33 -20.90 -6.76 6.10
CA SER A 33 -21.99 -6.89 5.14
C SER A 33 -21.49 -6.81 3.69
N PRO A 34 -20.95 -7.90 3.13
CA PRO A 34 -20.42 -7.92 1.76
C PRO A 34 -21.50 -7.76 0.67
N GLU A 35 -22.75 -8.17 0.93
CA GLU A 35 -23.79 -8.35 -0.10
C GLU A 35 -25.05 -7.46 0.05
N GLY A 36 -25.09 -6.49 0.96
CA GLY A 36 -26.31 -5.67 1.05
C GLY A 36 -26.31 -4.52 2.05
N GLY A 37 -26.67 -3.34 1.56
CA GLY A 37 -27.13 -2.20 2.36
C GLY A 37 -26.13 -1.04 2.46
N GLY A 38 -26.10 -0.17 1.45
CA GLY A 38 -25.57 1.20 1.55
C GLY A 38 -24.09 1.36 1.92
N THR A 39 -23.29 0.30 1.80
CA THR A 39 -21.85 0.32 2.15
C THR A 39 -21.03 0.41 0.88
N LEU A 40 -20.03 1.30 0.86
CA LEU A 40 -19.15 1.53 -0.29
C LEU A 40 -18.32 0.27 -0.57
N SER A 41 -18.20 -0.08 -1.85
CA SER A 41 -17.25 -1.08 -2.35
C SER A 41 -15.80 -0.60 -2.19
N LEU A 42 -14.83 -1.51 -2.27
CA LEU A 42 -13.41 -1.14 -2.18
C LEU A 42 -13.00 -0.15 -3.29
N ASP A 43 -13.55 -0.30 -4.50
CA ASP A 43 -13.32 0.61 -5.63
C ASP A 43 -13.91 2.01 -5.34
N GLU A 44 -15.05 2.08 -4.66
CA GLU A 44 -15.62 3.35 -4.21
C GLU A 44 -14.86 3.95 -3.02
N ILE A 45 -14.11 3.13 -2.25
CA ILE A 45 -13.28 3.58 -1.14
C ILE A 45 -11.91 4.08 -1.62
N GLN A 46 -11.37 3.54 -2.73
CA GLN A 46 -10.06 3.89 -3.28
C GLN A 46 -9.79 5.42 -3.32
N PRO A 47 -10.71 6.29 -3.82
CA PRO A 47 -10.47 7.73 -3.87
C PRO A 47 -10.24 8.35 -2.49
N TYR A 48 -10.88 7.83 -1.43
CA TYR A 48 -10.71 8.32 -0.07
C TYR A 48 -9.35 7.92 0.51
N VAL A 49 -8.84 6.73 0.18
CA VAL A 49 -7.48 6.33 0.54
C VAL A 49 -6.46 7.23 -0.14
N ARG A 50 -6.65 7.51 -1.43
CA ARG A 50 -5.80 8.45 -2.16
C ARG A 50 -5.81 9.85 -1.53
N LEU A 51 -6.99 10.39 -1.24
CA LEU A 51 -7.14 11.70 -0.58
C LEU A 51 -6.49 11.73 0.81
N LEU A 52 -6.53 10.62 1.56
CA LEU A 52 -5.86 10.52 2.86
C LEU A 52 -4.33 10.64 2.73
N LEU A 53 -3.78 10.11 1.64
CA LEU A 53 -2.36 10.05 1.34
C LEU A 53 -1.82 11.27 0.59
N GLU A 54 -2.66 12.24 0.21
CA GLU A 54 -2.19 13.48 -0.41
C GLU A 54 -1.18 14.16 0.54
N ASP A 55 0.02 14.41 0.00
CA ASP A 55 1.15 14.92 0.78
C ASP A 55 0.96 16.41 1.06
N GLU A 56 0.54 16.72 2.30
CA GLU A 56 0.53 18.08 2.84
C GLU A 56 1.75 18.36 3.74
N GLY A 57 2.77 17.47 3.71
CA GLY A 57 4.05 17.65 4.41
C GLY A 57 4.33 16.65 5.54
N GLU A 58 5.55 16.73 6.08
CA GLU A 58 6.09 15.81 7.10
C GLU A 58 5.27 15.73 8.39
N GLU A 59 4.63 16.83 8.80
CA GLU A 59 3.80 16.85 10.00
C GLU A 59 2.53 16.01 9.83
N ARG A 60 1.83 16.17 8.70
CA ARG A 60 0.65 15.35 8.37
C ARG A 60 1.01 13.87 8.25
N ARG A 61 2.15 13.56 7.62
CA ARG A 61 2.65 12.17 7.53
C ARG A 61 2.94 11.55 8.89
N ARG A 62 3.55 12.31 9.82
CA ARG A 62 3.78 11.84 11.20
C ARG A 62 2.47 11.60 11.95
N GLN A 63 1.51 12.50 11.84
CA GLN A 63 0.18 12.33 12.45
C GLN A 63 -0.55 11.11 11.87
N LEU A 64 -0.56 10.95 10.54
CA LEU A 64 -1.18 9.81 9.88
C LEU A 64 -0.53 8.49 10.29
N THR A 65 0.81 8.44 10.37
CA THR A 65 1.54 7.27 10.89
C THR A 65 1.07 6.91 12.29
N GLY A 66 0.94 7.89 13.20
CA GLY A 66 0.44 7.66 14.56
C GLY A 66 -1.00 7.13 14.59
N LEU A 67 -1.88 7.65 13.73
CA LEU A 67 -3.26 7.20 13.63
C LEU A 67 -3.37 5.77 13.08
N LEU A 68 -2.56 5.42 12.07
CA LEU A 68 -2.55 4.08 11.49
C LEU A 68 -2.06 3.01 12.47
N VAL A 69 -1.16 3.35 13.40
CA VAL A 69 -0.70 2.43 14.46
C VAL A 69 -1.85 2.03 15.41
N GLY A 70 -2.84 2.91 15.60
CA GLY A 70 -4.00 2.64 16.44
C GLY A 70 -5.11 1.83 15.78
N LEU A 71 -4.98 1.49 14.49
CA LEU A 71 -6.00 0.74 13.76
C LEU A 71 -5.82 -0.77 13.91
N ASP A 72 -6.95 -1.49 13.91
CA ASP A 72 -6.97 -2.94 13.81
C ASP A 72 -6.26 -3.40 12.53
N GLU A 73 -5.46 -4.47 12.62
CA GLU A 73 -4.70 -5.01 11.48
C GLU A 73 -5.59 -5.27 10.26
N GLU A 74 -6.77 -5.83 10.47
CA GLU A 74 -7.72 -6.14 9.40
C GLU A 74 -8.21 -4.87 8.68
N ILE A 75 -8.38 -3.75 9.39
CA ILE A 75 -8.78 -2.47 8.77
C ILE A 75 -7.67 -1.94 7.88
N VAL A 76 -6.41 -2.04 8.33
CA VAL A 76 -5.24 -1.67 7.52
C VAL A 76 -5.14 -2.58 6.28
N VAL A 77 -5.40 -3.87 6.43
CA VAL A 77 -5.49 -4.82 5.31
C VAL A 77 -6.56 -4.40 4.31
N GLN A 78 -7.76 -4.03 4.76
CA GLN A 78 -8.81 -3.55 3.85
C GLN A 78 -8.44 -2.23 3.19
N MET A 79 -7.75 -1.33 3.89
CA MET A 79 -7.25 -0.08 3.32
C MET A 79 -6.21 -0.34 2.22
N LEU A 80 -5.28 -1.27 2.45
CA LEU A 80 -4.34 -1.74 1.44
C LEU A 80 -5.08 -2.41 0.27
N ARG A 81 -6.14 -3.17 0.51
CA ARG A 81 -6.98 -3.76 -0.56
C ARG A 81 -7.72 -2.72 -1.40
N ALA A 82 -8.20 -1.64 -0.80
CA ALA A 82 -8.84 -0.53 -1.52
C ALA A 82 -7.83 0.34 -2.30
N ALA A 83 -6.62 0.53 -1.78
CA ALA A 83 -5.59 1.33 -2.45
C ALA A 83 -5.13 0.69 -3.77
N ASP A 84 -4.84 1.52 -4.78
CA ASP A 84 -4.17 1.04 -5.98
C ASP A 84 -2.66 0.92 -5.77
N ILE A 85 -1.92 0.45 -6.78
CA ILE A 85 -0.48 0.22 -6.68
C ILE A 85 0.34 1.50 -6.37
N TYR A 86 -0.12 2.67 -6.81
CA TYR A 86 0.57 3.94 -6.55
C TYR A 86 0.40 4.34 -5.08
N ASP A 87 -0.83 4.20 -4.58
CA ASP A 87 -1.22 4.58 -3.22
C ASP A 87 -0.70 3.56 -2.19
N VAL A 88 -0.65 2.27 -2.52
CA VAL A 88 -0.13 1.20 -1.63
C VAL A 88 1.32 1.44 -1.25
N THR A 89 2.15 1.95 -2.17
CA THR A 89 3.56 2.21 -1.88
C THR A 89 3.70 3.24 -0.73
N SER A 90 2.93 4.33 -0.81
CA SER A 90 2.90 5.37 0.23
C SER A 90 2.27 4.85 1.52
N LEU A 91 1.11 4.19 1.44
CA LEU A 91 0.40 3.65 2.59
C LEU A 91 1.26 2.65 3.38
N PHE A 92 1.92 1.72 2.69
CA PHE A 92 2.79 0.73 3.32
C PHE A 92 3.99 1.40 4.02
N GLY A 93 4.55 2.45 3.42
CA GLY A 93 5.62 3.25 4.02
C GLY A 93 5.25 3.91 5.34
N LEU A 94 3.97 4.24 5.53
CA LEU A 94 3.43 4.85 6.76
C LEU A 94 3.15 3.83 7.87
N LEU A 95 3.19 2.53 7.60
CA LEU A 95 2.93 1.52 8.63
C LEU A 95 4.07 1.47 9.64
N GLY A 96 3.76 1.65 10.94
CA GLY A 96 4.77 1.61 11.99
C GLY A 96 5.37 0.22 12.19
N ARG A 97 4.52 -0.81 12.19
CA ARG A 97 4.89 -2.22 12.31
C ARG A 97 4.09 -3.04 11.31
N PRO A 98 4.52 -3.11 10.04
CA PRO A 98 3.82 -3.91 9.05
C PRO A 98 3.81 -5.40 9.43
N THR A 99 2.81 -6.13 8.96
CA THR A 99 2.71 -7.60 9.14
C THR A 99 2.94 -8.32 7.81
N ALA A 100 3.21 -9.64 7.87
CA ALA A 100 3.33 -10.45 6.67
C ALA A 100 2.03 -10.42 5.84
N GLY A 101 0.85 -10.45 6.48
CA GLY A 101 -0.44 -10.34 5.79
C GLY A 101 -0.60 -9.03 5.02
N GLN A 102 -0.20 -7.91 5.62
CA GLN A 102 -0.20 -6.61 4.95
C GLN A 102 0.79 -6.56 3.77
N ALA A 103 1.99 -7.12 3.95
CA ALA A 103 3.00 -7.22 2.88
C ALA A 103 2.49 -8.09 1.72
N MET A 104 1.86 -9.23 2.00
CA MET A 104 1.26 -10.09 0.97
C MET A 104 0.21 -9.33 0.14
N VAL A 105 -0.69 -8.59 0.81
CA VAL A 105 -1.71 -7.78 0.13
C VAL A 105 -1.07 -6.70 -0.74
N ALA A 106 -0.04 -6.02 -0.22
CA ALA A 106 0.68 -5.00 -0.95
C ALA A 106 1.34 -5.59 -2.21
N LEU A 107 2.12 -6.67 -2.06
CA LEU A 107 2.85 -7.35 -3.14
C LEU A 107 1.94 -8.00 -4.19
N SER A 108 0.67 -8.23 -3.86
CA SER A 108 -0.32 -8.81 -4.78
C SER A 108 -0.99 -7.77 -5.68
N LYS A 109 -0.65 -6.49 -5.54
CA LYS A 109 -1.32 -5.41 -6.26
C LYS A 109 -1.03 -5.43 -7.75
N PRO A 110 -2.05 -5.56 -8.61
CA PRO A 110 -1.84 -5.50 -10.04
C PRO A 110 -1.57 -4.04 -10.45
N PRO A 111 -0.62 -3.82 -11.37
CA PRO A 111 -0.53 -2.54 -12.05
C PRO A 111 -1.79 -2.30 -12.91
N PRO A 112 -2.27 -1.05 -13.06
CA PRO A 112 -3.42 -0.76 -13.90
C PRO A 112 -3.16 -1.14 -15.38
N PRO A 113 -4.19 -1.58 -16.12
CA PRO A 113 -4.04 -2.05 -17.50
C PRO A 113 -3.62 -0.96 -18.49
N TYR A 114 -3.81 0.31 -18.12
CA TYR A 114 -3.49 1.49 -18.92
C TYR A 114 -2.12 2.09 -18.59
N ASP A 115 -1.40 1.56 -17.59
CA ASP A 115 -0.09 2.10 -17.22
C ASP A 115 0.96 1.79 -18.32
N LYS A 116 1.81 2.77 -18.63
CA LYS A 116 2.83 2.65 -19.68
C LYS A 116 4.09 1.91 -19.23
N SER A 117 4.27 1.71 -17.93
CA SER A 117 5.44 1.11 -17.31
C SER A 117 5.05 0.27 -16.08
N PRO A 118 4.18 -0.75 -16.26
CA PRO A 118 3.65 -1.56 -15.15
C PRO A 118 4.75 -2.22 -14.32
N GLN A 119 5.84 -2.63 -14.98
CA GLN A 119 6.99 -3.24 -14.33
C GLN A 119 7.66 -2.30 -13.32
N LEU A 120 7.81 -1.02 -13.68
CA LEU A 120 8.44 -0.03 -12.81
C LEU A 120 7.61 0.19 -11.53
N LEU A 121 6.28 0.09 -11.62
CA LEU A 121 5.41 0.18 -10.45
C LEU A 121 5.56 -1.02 -9.53
N THR A 122 5.59 -2.22 -10.10
CA THR A 122 5.86 -3.45 -9.33
C THR A 122 7.22 -3.39 -8.64
N ASP A 123 8.28 -2.97 -9.35
CA ASP A 123 9.63 -2.88 -8.79
C ASP A 123 9.70 -1.85 -7.64
N ARG A 124 9.06 -0.68 -7.81
CA ARG A 124 8.97 0.35 -6.75
C ARG A 124 8.26 -0.17 -5.51
N LEU A 125 7.16 -0.90 -5.70
CA LEU A 125 6.42 -1.50 -4.60
C LEU A 125 7.27 -2.54 -3.87
N PHE A 126 7.99 -3.41 -4.60
CA PHE A 126 8.84 -4.44 -4.00
C PHE A 126 9.99 -3.81 -3.22
N LEU A 127 10.62 -2.77 -3.77
CA LEU A 127 11.64 -1.97 -3.08
C LEU A 127 11.08 -1.30 -1.82
N ALA A 128 9.88 -0.73 -1.87
CA ALA A 128 9.26 -0.09 -0.71
C ALA A 128 9.00 -1.08 0.41
N VAL A 129 8.46 -2.27 0.09
CA VAL A 129 8.27 -3.35 1.07
C VAL A 129 9.61 -3.82 1.64
N HIS A 130 10.59 -4.08 0.78
CA HIS A 130 11.91 -4.54 1.19
C HIS A 130 12.65 -3.51 2.06
N HIS A 131 12.69 -2.23 1.68
CA HIS A 131 13.34 -1.19 2.48
C HIS A 131 12.67 -1.00 3.84
N LYS A 132 11.34 -1.12 3.89
CA LYS A 132 10.59 -0.94 5.13
C LYS A 132 10.73 -2.12 6.07
N ALA A 133 10.67 -3.34 5.54
CA ALA A 133 10.69 -4.57 6.33
C ALA A 133 11.27 -5.75 5.54
N PRO A 134 12.62 -5.87 5.44
CA PRO A 134 13.27 -6.91 4.63
C PRO A 134 12.86 -8.32 5.03
N ALA A 135 12.77 -8.59 6.34
CA ALA A 135 12.36 -9.90 6.86
C ALA A 135 10.93 -10.28 6.48
N LEU A 136 10.02 -9.29 6.36
CA LEU A 136 8.64 -9.53 5.95
C LEU A 136 8.51 -9.82 4.47
N MET A 137 9.43 -9.33 3.63
CA MET A 137 9.42 -9.62 2.19
C MET A 137 9.51 -11.13 1.95
N GLU A 138 10.53 -11.77 2.53
CA GLU A 138 10.76 -13.21 2.38
C GLU A 138 9.63 -14.05 3.00
N GLU A 139 9.15 -13.65 4.18
CA GLU A 139 8.03 -14.32 4.84
C GLU A 139 6.74 -14.22 4.01
N ALA A 140 6.41 -13.02 3.52
CA ALA A 140 5.22 -12.79 2.71
C ALA A 140 5.27 -13.56 1.38
N VAL A 141 6.41 -13.55 0.69
CA VAL A 141 6.62 -14.33 -0.55
C VAL A 141 6.40 -15.82 -0.29
N ARG A 142 6.99 -16.36 0.78
CA ARG A 142 6.80 -17.77 1.18
C ARG A 142 5.32 -18.08 1.42
N LEU A 143 4.64 -17.27 2.23
CA LEU A 143 3.22 -17.46 2.54
C LEU A 143 2.31 -17.33 1.31
N MET A 144 2.63 -16.42 0.38
CA MET A 144 1.90 -16.30 -0.90
C MET A 144 2.01 -17.57 -1.72
N ARG A 145 3.22 -18.16 -1.82
CA ARG A 145 3.45 -19.42 -2.54
C ARG A 145 2.73 -20.60 -1.88
N GLU A 146 2.88 -20.75 -0.56
CA GLU A 146 2.23 -21.82 0.21
C GLU A 146 0.69 -21.80 0.09
N ARG A 147 0.11 -20.60 0.00
CA ARG A 147 -1.35 -20.41 -0.13
C ARG A 147 -1.85 -20.37 -1.57
N GLY A 148 -0.97 -20.50 -2.57
CA GLY A 148 -1.35 -20.34 -3.98
C GLY A 148 -1.91 -18.95 -4.30
N ALA A 149 -1.53 -17.92 -3.54
CA ALA A 149 -2.03 -16.56 -3.63
C ALA A 149 -1.13 -15.62 -4.46
N THR A 150 -0.17 -16.19 -5.20
CA THR A 150 0.72 -15.43 -6.09
C THR A 150 -0.01 -15.00 -7.37
N PRO A 151 -0.02 -13.71 -7.73
CA PRO A 151 -0.50 -13.25 -9.03
C PRO A 151 0.24 -13.92 -10.20
N ALA A 152 -0.41 -14.02 -11.37
CA ALA A 152 0.16 -14.70 -12.55
C ALA A 152 1.53 -14.14 -13.00
N HIS A 153 1.79 -12.86 -12.76
CA HIS A 153 3.05 -12.18 -13.12
C HIS A 153 4.06 -12.08 -11.97
N PHE A 154 3.76 -12.67 -10.81
CA PHE A 154 4.52 -12.49 -9.58
C PHE A 154 5.93 -13.10 -9.65
N GLU A 155 6.04 -14.38 -10.01
CA GLU A 155 7.34 -15.07 -10.02
C GLU A 155 8.38 -14.41 -10.95
N PRO A 156 8.04 -14.03 -12.20
CA PRO A 156 8.95 -13.27 -13.05
C PRO A 156 9.34 -11.91 -12.45
N ALA A 157 8.41 -11.21 -11.81
CA ALA A 157 8.68 -9.90 -11.19
C ALA A 157 9.58 -10.03 -9.96
N TYR A 158 9.34 -11.02 -9.11
CA TYR A 158 10.15 -11.28 -7.93
C TYR A 158 11.56 -11.77 -8.29
N GLY A 159 11.71 -12.57 -9.35
CA GLY A 159 13.02 -12.93 -9.91
C GLY A 159 13.85 -11.70 -10.29
N ARG A 160 13.27 -10.78 -11.09
CA ARG A 160 13.92 -9.51 -11.47
C ARG A 160 14.28 -8.65 -10.27
N PHE A 161 13.39 -8.57 -9.29
CA PHE A 161 13.66 -7.82 -8.07
C PHE A 161 14.88 -8.37 -7.32
N ARG A 162 15.02 -9.70 -7.22
CA ARG A 162 16.19 -10.33 -6.60
C ARG A 162 17.48 -10.06 -7.36
N GLU A 163 17.44 -10.13 -8.69
CA GLU A 163 18.59 -9.76 -9.54
C GLU A 163 19.00 -8.31 -9.31
N MET A 164 18.04 -7.38 -9.27
CA MET A 164 18.31 -5.97 -8.96
C MET A 164 18.96 -5.78 -7.58
N LEU A 165 18.51 -6.51 -6.55
CA LEU A 165 19.15 -6.44 -5.22
C LEU A 165 20.60 -6.96 -5.25
N MET A 166 20.85 -8.05 -5.97
CA MET A 166 22.20 -8.60 -6.14
C MET A 166 23.12 -7.61 -6.87
N ASP A 167 22.62 -6.97 -7.93
CA ASP A 167 23.37 -5.94 -8.66
C ASP A 167 23.70 -4.73 -7.76
N GLN A 168 22.74 -4.30 -6.92
CA GLN A 168 22.99 -3.24 -5.94
C GLN A 168 24.06 -3.63 -4.92
N GLU A 169 24.03 -4.88 -4.44
CA GLU A 169 25.04 -5.40 -3.52
C GLU A 169 26.43 -5.41 -4.17
N ILE A 170 26.55 -5.94 -5.39
CA ILE A 170 27.80 -5.97 -6.16
C ILE A 170 28.33 -4.55 -6.37
N LEU A 171 27.49 -3.63 -6.87
CA LEU A 171 27.90 -2.24 -7.09
C LEU A 171 28.36 -1.56 -5.79
N SER A 172 27.66 -1.81 -4.68
CA SER A 172 28.04 -1.26 -3.38
C SER A 172 29.37 -1.82 -2.85
N SER A 173 29.69 -3.07 -3.19
CA SER A 173 30.97 -3.71 -2.85
C SER A 173 32.13 -3.17 -3.70
N LEU A 174 31.86 -2.82 -4.97
CA LEU A 174 32.86 -2.27 -5.90
C LEU A 174 33.14 -0.79 -5.65
N PHE A 175 32.15 -0.04 -5.16
CA PHE A 175 32.25 1.40 -4.90
C PHE A 175 31.86 1.78 -3.45
N PRO A 176 32.61 1.33 -2.43
CA PRO A 176 32.23 1.54 -1.03
C PRO A 176 32.18 3.02 -0.61
N LYS A 177 32.88 3.92 -1.34
CA LYS A 177 32.91 5.37 -1.07
C LYS A 177 31.75 6.16 -1.69
N ALA A 178 30.87 5.54 -2.47
CA ALA A 178 29.71 6.20 -3.07
C ALA A 178 28.51 6.35 -2.11
N LYS A 179 28.63 5.86 -0.87
CA LYS A 179 27.62 5.98 0.20
C LYS A 179 27.76 7.24 1.07
N ALA A 180 28.60 8.21 0.67
CA ALA A 180 28.83 9.46 1.41
C ALA A 180 27.94 10.60 0.89
#